data_AF-A0A1Q7YFE0-F1
#
_entry.id   AF-A0A1Q7YFE0-F1
#
_cell.length_a   1.000
_cell.length_b   1.000
_cell.length_c   1.000
_cell.angle_alpha   90.00
_cell.angle_beta   90.00
_cell.angle_gamma   90.00
#
_symmetry.space_group_name_H-M   'P 1'
#
loop_
_entity.id
_entity.type
_entity.pdbx_description
1 polymer ?
#
loop_
_entity_poly.entity_id
_entity_poly.type
_entity_poly.pdbx_seq_one_letter_code
_entity_poly.pdbx_strand_id
1 'polypeptide(L)'
;MRPVALELDYADEAQVAEKERTSESVHERERHTKKDQIIALYESGVTDVAQIVRRVKARPSYVAQVLQSEGLISGYFDLYTTTAREQNVYTRFFRNVLAFRDVEAARESVQKIDRLYNYFERLGDRAGQHQAMVLALTGKNRARWSGKMEEAQIFSEWLAAH
;
A
#
# COMPACT_ATOMS: atom_id res chain seq x y z
N MET A 1 -51.13 -30.89 -58.18
CA MET A 1 -50.16 -31.19 -57.11
C MET A 1 -49.16 -30.05 -57.01
N ARG A 2 -49.10 -29.35 -55.87
CA ARG A 2 -47.95 -28.54 -55.46
C ARG A 2 -47.42 -29.18 -54.17
N PRO A 3 -46.14 -29.53 -54.04
CA PRO A 3 -45.61 -29.92 -52.75
C PRO A 3 -45.30 -28.67 -51.92
N VAL A 4 -45.69 -28.76 -50.65
CA VAL A 4 -45.41 -27.82 -49.56
C VAL A 4 -43.92 -27.93 -49.20
N ALA A 5 -43.19 -26.82 -49.20
CA ALA A 5 -41.85 -26.76 -48.64
C ALA A 5 -41.97 -26.51 -47.13
N LEU A 6 -41.60 -27.53 -46.35
CA LEU A 6 -41.31 -27.43 -44.92
C LEU A 6 -39.86 -26.94 -44.81
N GLU A 7 -39.63 -25.66 -44.53
CA GLU A 7 -38.33 -25.20 -44.04
C GLU A 7 -38.37 -25.24 -42.51
N LEU A 8 -37.67 -26.24 -41.95
CA LEU A 8 -37.41 -26.39 -40.53
C LEU A 8 -36.20 -25.53 -40.16
N ASP A 9 -36.40 -24.64 -39.19
CA ASP A 9 -35.40 -23.85 -38.48
C ASP A 9 -34.26 -24.75 -37.96
N TYR A 10 -33.08 -24.68 -38.57
CA TYR A 10 -31.85 -25.34 -38.10
C TYR A 10 -30.63 -24.41 -38.26
N ALA A 11 -30.78 -23.13 -37.88
CA ALA A 11 -29.71 -22.14 -38.03
C ALA A 11 -29.33 -21.38 -36.74
N ASP A 12 -29.79 -21.81 -35.56
CA ASP A 12 -29.60 -21.03 -34.33
C ASP A 12 -28.65 -21.67 -33.29
N GLU A 13 -28.48 -22.99 -33.26
CA GLU A 13 -27.69 -23.63 -32.18
C GLU A 13 -26.18 -23.44 -32.30
N ALA A 14 -25.63 -23.36 -33.53
CA ALA A 14 -24.20 -23.17 -33.74
C ALA A 14 -23.74 -21.74 -33.40
N GLN A 15 -24.59 -20.74 -33.62
CA GLN A 15 -24.28 -19.34 -33.32
C GLN A 15 -24.41 -19.02 -31.82
N VAL A 16 -25.27 -19.72 -31.10
CA VAL A 16 -25.40 -19.62 -29.64
C VAL A 16 -24.16 -20.22 -28.96
N ALA A 17 -23.70 -21.41 -29.37
CA ALA A 17 -22.52 -22.05 -28.79
C ALA A 17 -21.21 -21.27 -29.02
N GLU A 18 -21.08 -20.58 -30.16
CA GLU A 18 -19.90 -19.77 -30.47
C GLU A 18 -19.95 -18.41 -29.75
N LYS A 19 -21.14 -17.81 -29.58
CA LYS A 19 -21.32 -16.63 -28.71
C LYS A 19 -21.08 -16.94 -27.25
N GLU A 20 -21.50 -18.10 -26.75
CA GLU A 20 -21.29 -18.54 -25.36
C GLU A 20 -19.83 -18.86 -25.07
N ARG A 21 -19.11 -19.55 -25.96
CA ARG A 21 -17.65 -19.75 -25.79
C ARG A 21 -16.84 -18.46 -25.89
N THR A 22 -17.28 -17.53 -26.72
CA THR A 22 -16.62 -16.23 -26.86
C THR A 22 -16.94 -15.34 -25.65
N SER A 23 -18.17 -15.36 -25.13
CA SER A 23 -18.55 -14.61 -23.92
C SER A 23 -17.92 -15.18 -22.65
N GLU A 24 -17.79 -16.50 -22.51
CA GLU A 24 -17.05 -17.14 -21.40
C GLU A 24 -15.56 -16.73 -21.41
N SER A 25 -14.91 -16.73 -22.57
CA SER A 25 -13.49 -16.35 -22.71
C SER A 25 -13.21 -14.85 -22.51
N VAL A 26 -14.25 -14.02 -22.64
CA VAL A 26 -14.20 -12.57 -22.43
C VAL A 26 -14.55 -12.23 -20.97
N HIS A 27 -15.47 -12.96 -20.34
CA HIS A 27 -15.80 -12.85 -18.91
C HIS A 27 -14.72 -13.41 -17.98
N GLU A 28 -13.97 -14.45 -18.36
CA GLU A 28 -12.78 -14.89 -17.58
C GLU A 28 -11.65 -13.84 -17.58
N ARG A 29 -11.62 -12.97 -18.60
CA ARG A 29 -10.68 -11.83 -18.68
C ARG A 29 -11.22 -10.56 -18.04
N GLU A 30 -12.41 -10.59 -17.45
CA GLU A 30 -12.90 -9.52 -16.58
C GLU A 30 -12.17 -9.54 -15.24
N ARG A 31 -10.93 -9.03 -15.29
CA ARG A 31 -10.29 -8.24 -14.23
C ARG A 31 -10.29 -8.89 -12.85
N HIS A 32 -9.46 -9.93 -12.67
CA HIS A 32 -8.79 -10.06 -11.38
C HIS A 32 -8.01 -8.76 -11.15
N THR A 33 -8.54 -7.88 -10.33
CA THR A 33 -7.89 -6.62 -9.98
C THR A 33 -6.57 -6.94 -9.30
N LYS A 34 -5.63 -5.99 -9.25
CA LYS A 34 -4.38 -6.23 -8.51
C LYS A 34 -4.66 -6.68 -7.08
N LYS A 35 -5.75 -6.20 -6.47
CA LYS A 35 -6.24 -6.64 -5.15
C LYS A 35 -6.55 -8.14 -5.14
N ASP A 36 -7.36 -8.62 -6.08
CA ASP A 36 -7.77 -10.04 -6.14
C ASP A 36 -6.58 -10.96 -6.41
N GLN A 37 -5.65 -10.53 -7.25
CA GLN A 37 -4.40 -11.26 -7.51
C GLN A 37 -3.53 -11.35 -6.25
N ILE A 38 -3.46 -10.29 -5.45
CA ILE A 38 -2.72 -10.27 -4.19
C ILE A 38 -3.33 -11.27 -3.19
N ILE A 39 -4.66 -11.25 -3.05
CA ILE A 39 -5.40 -12.12 -2.12
C ILE A 39 -5.24 -13.58 -2.53
N ALA A 40 -5.50 -13.90 -3.80
CA ALA A 40 -5.39 -15.27 -4.31
C ALA A 40 -3.97 -15.84 -4.16
N LEU A 41 -2.93 -15.03 -4.41
CA LEU A 41 -1.55 -15.46 -4.18
C LEU A 41 -1.27 -15.78 -2.71
N TYR A 42 -1.77 -14.96 -1.79
CA TYR A 42 -1.59 -15.20 -0.36
C TYR A 42 -2.33 -16.47 0.09
N GLU A 43 -3.58 -16.65 -0.32
CA GLU A 43 -4.40 -17.82 0.00
C GLU A 43 -3.85 -19.11 -0.61
N SER A 44 -3.17 -19.03 -1.76
CA SER A 44 -2.44 -20.16 -2.36
C SER A 44 -1.14 -20.54 -1.61
N GLY A 45 -0.81 -19.84 -0.52
CA GLY A 45 0.32 -20.14 0.35
C GLY A 45 1.57 -19.29 0.12
N VAL A 46 1.54 -18.30 -0.78
CA VAL A 46 2.66 -17.37 -0.98
C VAL A 46 2.59 -16.27 0.09
N THR A 47 3.06 -16.56 1.31
CA THR A 47 2.96 -15.63 2.44
C THR A 47 4.05 -14.56 2.49
N ASP A 48 5.13 -14.73 1.70
CA ASP A 48 6.17 -13.71 1.55
C ASP A 48 5.70 -12.54 0.66
N VAL A 49 5.51 -11.37 1.29
CA VAL A 49 5.11 -10.12 0.61
C VAL A 49 6.07 -9.74 -0.51
N ALA A 50 7.38 -9.99 -0.36
CA ALA A 50 8.35 -9.69 -1.39
C ALA A 50 8.14 -10.56 -2.65
N GLN A 51 7.67 -11.80 -2.49
CA GLN A 51 7.31 -12.65 -3.62
C GLN A 51 6.01 -12.20 -4.29
N ILE A 52 4.99 -11.82 -3.51
CA ILE A 52 3.73 -11.29 -4.06
C ILE A 52 4.00 -10.02 -4.88
N VAL A 53 4.82 -9.10 -4.37
CA VAL A 53 5.25 -7.87 -5.04
C VAL A 53 5.84 -8.16 -6.43
N ARG A 54 6.74 -9.14 -6.52
CA ARG A 54 7.39 -9.51 -7.79
C ARG A 54 6.40 -10.08 -8.79
N ARG A 55 5.45 -10.91 -8.33
CA ARG A 55 4.47 -11.57 -9.21
C ARG A 55 3.39 -10.61 -9.73
N VAL A 56 2.82 -9.78 -8.85
CA VAL A 56 1.74 -8.84 -9.20
C VAL A 56 2.28 -7.56 -9.85
N LYS A 57 3.59 -7.28 -9.74
CA LYS A 57 4.22 -6.03 -10.17
C LYS A 57 3.50 -4.82 -9.53
N ALA A 58 3.32 -4.90 -8.21
CA ALA A 58 2.70 -3.86 -7.38
C ALA A 58 3.71 -3.33 -6.36
N ARG A 59 3.46 -2.12 -5.81
CA ARG A 59 4.31 -1.55 -4.76
C ARG A 59 4.15 -2.34 -3.46
N PRO A 60 5.23 -2.59 -2.69
CA PRO A 60 5.16 -3.30 -1.40
C PRO A 60 4.12 -2.73 -0.45
N SER A 61 4.05 -1.40 -0.34
CA SER A 61 3.07 -0.72 0.52
C SER A 61 1.62 -1.01 0.12
N TYR A 62 1.34 -1.14 -1.18
CA TYR A 62 -0.01 -1.46 -1.67
C TYR A 62 -0.37 -2.92 -1.39
N VAL A 63 0.55 -3.85 -1.65
CA VAL A 63 0.37 -5.28 -1.33
C VAL A 63 0.06 -5.46 0.15
N ALA A 64 0.86 -4.85 1.01
CA ALA A 64 0.67 -4.90 2.44
C ALA A 64 -0.65 -4.28 2.91
N GLN A 65 -1.04 -3.15 2.34
CA GLN A 65 -2.31 -2.50 2.67
C GLN A 65 -3.50 -3.40 2.32
N VAL A 66 -3.48 -4.05 1.15
CA VAL A 66 -4.53 -4.99 0.73
C VAL A 66 -4.61 -6.17 1.71
N LEU A 67 -3.49 -6.84 1.98
CA LEU A 67 -3.47 -8.00 2.87
C LEU A 67 -3.88 -7.63 4.31
N GLN A 68 -3.54 -6.42 4.76
CA GLN A 68 -3.96 -5.92 6.07
C GLN A 68 -5.45 -5.57 6.12
N SER A 69 -6.01 -4.96 5.07
CA SER A 69 -7.44 -4.63 5.01
C SER A 69 -8.32 -5.87 5.00
N GLU A 70 -7.81 -6.98 4.44
CA GLU A 70 -8.49 -8.28 4.43
C GLU A 70 -8.22 -9.12 5.68
N GLY A 71 -7.46 -8.61 6.66
CA GLY A 71 -7.12 -9.34 7.88
C GLY A 71 -6.20 -10.55 7.69
N LEU A 72 -5.67 -10.77 6.48
CA LEU A 72 -4.83 -11.91 6.11
C LEU A 72 -3.44 -11.87 6.74
N ILE A 73 -2.92 -10.66 6.96
CA ILE A 73 -1.69 -10.45 7.72
C ILE A 73 -1.95 -9.53 8.90
N SER A 74 -1.40 -9.91 10.05
CA SER A 74 -1.24 -9.00 11.18
C SER A 74 0.22 -8.55 11.21
N GLY A 75 0.43 -7.24 11.27
CA GLY A 75 1.76 -6.69 11.56
C GLY A 75 2.72 -6.45 10.39
N TYR A 76 2.24 -6.27 9.16
CA TYR A 76 3.08 -5.55 8.17
C TYR A 76 3.14 -4.08 8.54
N PHE A 77 4.21 -3.72 9.26
CA PHE A 77 4.50 -2.37 9.70
C PHE A 77 5.68 -1.85 8.88
N ASP A 78 5.38 -1.15 7.81
CA ASP A 78 6.42 -0.41 7.10
C ASP A 78 6.24 1.08 7.41
N LEU A 79 7.37 1.78 7.56
CA LEU A 79 7.46 3.22 7.78
C LEU A 79 6.75 3.99 6.66
N TYR A 80 6.38 3.37 5.55
CA TYR A 80 5.64 3.99 4.46
C TYR A 80 4.11 3.92 4.57
N THR A 81 3.54 3.03 5.40
CA THR A 81 2.07 2.88 5.53
C THR A 81 1.55 3.54 6.80
N THR A 82 2.10 3.23 7.98
CA THR A 82 1.67 3.83 9.26
C THR A 82 2.79 3.88 10.29
N THR A 83 2.86 4.99 11.05
CA THR A 83 3.77 5.16 12.20
C THR A 83 3.04 5.08 13.54
N ALA A 84 1.71 4.86 13.53
CA ALA A 84 0.86 4.93 14.72
C ALA A 84 0.74 3.60 15.49
N ARG A 85 1.26 2.49 14.94
CA ARG A 85 1.19 1.15 15.55
C ARG A 85 2.52 0.73 16.16
N GLU A 86 2.47 -0.09 17.21
CA GLU A 86 3.64 -0.53 17.99
C GLU A 86 4.62 -1.34 17.13
N GLN A 87 5.73 -0.70 16.75
CA GLN A 87 6.85 -1.31 16.04
C GLN A 87 7.98 -1.69 17.01
N ASN A 88 8.13 -0.94 18.10
CA ASN A 88 9.13 -1.15 19.13
C ASN A 88 8.75 -0.39 20.42
N VAL A 89 9.59 -0.51 21.46
CA VAL A 89 9.39 0.15 22.76
C VAL A 89 9.26 1.68 22.68
N TYR A 90 9.78 2.28 21.60
CA TYR A 90 9.79 3.72 21.35
C TYR A 90 8.53 4.24 20.67
N THR A 91 7.74 3.39 20.00
CA THR A 91 6.54 3.82 19.25
C THR A 91 5.60 4.66 20.11
N ARG A 92 5.47 4.35 21.41
CA ARG A 92 4.62 5.11 22.35
C ARG A 92 4.96 6.61 22.39
N PHE A 93 6.24 6.97 22.23
CA PHE A 93 6.70 8.36 22.28
C PHE A 93 6.40 9.12 20.99
N PHE A 94 6.41 8.40 19.87
CA PHE A 94 6.31 8.96 18.52
C PHE A 94 4.91 8.88 17.92
N ARG A 95 3.93 8.36 18.66
CA ARG A 95 2.54 8.26 18.22
C ARG A 95 1.97 9.65 17.94
N ASN A 96 1.36 9.82 16.76
CA ASN A 96 0.76 11.08 16.31
C ASN A 96 1.73 12.28 16.25
N VAL A 97 3.04 12.04 16.25
CA VAL A 97 4.05 13.10 16.12
C VAL A 97 4.16 13.59 14.68
N LEU A 98 4.00 12.70 13.70
CA LEU A 98 4.25 12.99 12.30
C LEU A 98 2.99 13.48 11.57
N ALA A 99 3.01 14.72 11.11
CA ALA A 99 2.03 15.35 10.24
C ALA A 99 2.72 16.23 9.18
N PHE A 100 2.12 16.30 7.99
CA PHE A 100 2.63 17.09 6.86
C PHE A 100 1.46 17.44 5.92
N ARG A 101 0.32 17.80 6.52
CA ARG A 101 -0.85 18.23 5.74
C ARG A 101 -0.60 19.59 5.06
N ASP A 102 0.23 20.42 5.67
CA ASP A 102 0.69 21.73 5.24
C ASP A 102 2.09 21.98 5.86
N VAL A 103 2.72 23.10 5.47
CA VAL A 103 4.04 23.56 5.94
C VAL A 103 4.09 23.71 7.46
N GLU A 104 3.06 24.30 8.07
CA GLU A 104 3.01 24.52 9.51
C GLU A 104 2.94 23.20 10.28
N ALA A 105 2.13 22.24 9.83
CA ALA A 105 2.07 20.90 10.40
C ALA A 105 3.40 20.16 10.30
N ALA A 106 4.15 20.35 9.20
CA ALA A 106 5.49 19.80 9.07
C ALA A 106 6.48 20.43 10.07
N ARG A 107 6.44 21.76 10.26
CA ARG A 107 7.24 22.47 11.28
C ARG A 107 6.92 21.99 12.69
N GLU A 108 5.64 21.88 13.03
CA GLU A 108 5.22 21.35 14.34
C GLU A 108 5.70 19.92 14.56
N SER A 109 5.65 19.09 13.52
CA SER A 109 6.12 17.70 13.60
C SER A 109 7.62 17.65 13.86
N VAL A 110 8.41 18.44 13.13
CA VAL A 110 9.86 18.55 13.36
C VAL A 110 10.16 19.07 14.76
N GLN A 111 9.45 20.08 15.28
CA GLN A 111 9.64 20.56 16.66
C GLN A 111 9.32 19.48 17.71
N LYS A 112 8.34 18.61 17.46
CA LYS A 112 8.04 17.48 18.34
C LYS A 112 9.13 16.40 18.26
N ILE A 113 9.62 16.10 17.04
CA ILE A 113 10.72 15.16 16.80
C ILE A 113 11.99 15.66 17.51
N ASP A 114 12.33 16.94 17.35
CA ASP A 114 13.50 17.57 17.95
C ASP A 114 13.49 17.47 19.49
N ARG A 115 12.33 17.78 20.10
CA ARG A 115 12.14 17.61 21.55
C ARG A 115 12.37 16.17 22.01
N LEU A 116 11.92 15.19 21.24
CA LEU A 116 12.12 13.77 21.55
C LEU A 116 13.57 13.34 21.34
N TYR A 117 14.22 13.79 20.26
CA TYR A 117 15.64 13.55 20.00
C TYR A 117 16.49 14.05 21.17
N ASN A 118 16.28 15.31 21.58
CA ASN A 118 16.99 15.93 22.70
C ASN A 118 16.64 15.28 24.06
N TYR A 119 15.41 14.75 24.21
CA TYR A 119 15.05 13.97 25.38
C TYR A 119 15.87 12.68 25.48
N PHE A 120 15.96 11.90 24.40
CA PHE A 120 16.74 10.66 24.38
C PHE A 120 18.25 10.93 24.45
N GLU A 121 18.72 12.07 23.94
CA GLU A 121 20.10 12.52 24.12
C GLU A 121 20.48 12.64 25.59
N ARG A 122 19.66 13.36 26.36
CA ARG A 122 19.92 13.58 27.79
C ARG A 122 19.88 12.29 28.61
N LEU A 123 19.20 11.26 28.11
CA LEU A 123 19.17 9.94 28.73
C LEU A 123 20.32 9.03 28.28
N GLY A 124 21.16 9.47 27.33
CA GLY A 124 22.18 8.63 26.71
C GLY A 124 21.61 7.53 25.81
N ASP A 125 20.33 7.63 25.42
CA ASP A 125 19.63 6.62 24.64
C ASP A 125 19.78 6.87 23.14
N ARG A 126 20.82 6.27 22.57
CA ARG A 126 21.11 6.37 21.12
C ARG A 126 20.04 5.70 20.25
N ALA A 127 19.39 4.65 20.74
CA ALA A 127 18.34 3.98 19.98
C ALA A 127 17.07 4.86 19.90
N GLY A 128 16.73 5.55 20.98
CA GLY A 128 15.66 6.55 20.99
C GLY A 128 15.94 7.75 20.08
N GLN A 129 17.18 8.26 20.07
CA GLN A 129 17.62 9.29 19.10
C GLN A 129 17.47 8.82 17.66
N HIS A 130 17.98 7.63 17.35
CA HIS A 130 17.89 7.06 16.01
C HIS A 130 16.42 6.90 15.57
N GLN A 131 15.53 6.51 16.48
CA GLN A 131 14.10 6.43 16.18
C GLN A 131 13.50 7.80 15.79
N ALA A 132 13.93 8.89 16.42
CA ALA A 132 13.53 10.24 16.03
C ALA A 132 14.00 10.59 14.60
N MET A 133 15.25 10.26 14.26
CA MET A 133 15.80 10.45 12.91
C MET A 133 15.04 9.63 11.86
N VAL A 134 14.74 8.37 12.16
CA VAL A 134 13.94 7.49 11.28
C VAL A 134 12.55 8.08 11.04
N LEU A 135 11.92 8.67 12.06
CA LEU A 135 10.61 9.31 11.90
C LEU A 135 10.69 10.58 11.02
N ALA A 136 11.74 11.40 11.18
CA ALA A 136 11.97 12.56 10.31
C ALA A 136 12.21 12.13 8.85
N LEU A 137 13.01 11.10 8.62
CA LEU A 137 13.24 10.54 7.28
C LEU A 137 11.95 9.99 6.66
N THR A 138 11.11 9.36 7.49
CA THR A 138 9.78 8.91 7.08
C THR A 138 8.91 10.08 6.64
N GLY A 139 8.87 11.16 7.42
CA GLY A 139 8.19 12.41 7.08
C GLY A 139 8.63 12.99 5.75
N LYS A 140 9.96 13.16 5.58
CA LYS A 140 10.58 13.62 4.34
C LYS A 140 10.15 12.80 3.13
N ASN A 141 10.28 11.48 3.21
CA ASN A 141 9.99 10.61 2.07
C ASN A 141 8.50 10.60 1.71
N ARG A 142 7.61 10.54 2.70
CA ARG A 142 6.16 10.57 2.47
C ARG A 142 5.71 11.90 1.88
N ALA A 143 6.15 13.03 2.44
CA ALA A 143 5.84 14.36 1.91
C ALA A 143 6.32 14.50 0.45
N ARG A 144 7.57 14.11 0.16
CA ARG A 144 8.14 14.14 -1.19
C ARG A 144 7.32 13.30 -2.18
N TRP A 145 6.94 12.08 -1.81
CA TRP A 145 6.15 11.21 -2.69
C TRP A 145 4.70 11.67 -2.87
N SER A 146 4.19 12.51 -1.98
CA SER A 146 2.90 13.18 -2.12
C SER A 146 2.97 14.53 -2.85
N GLY A 147 4.13 14.91 -3.41
CA GLY A 147 4.32 16.18 -4.12
C GLY A 147 4.48 17.41 -3.22
N LYS A 148 4.61 17.19 -1.90
CA LYS A 148 4.72 18.22 -0.87
C LYS A 148 6.17 18.59 -0.62
N MET A 149 6.75 19.30 -1.58
CA MET A 149 8.20 19.56 -1.62
C MET A 149 8.65 20.53 -0.52
N GLU A 150 7.84 21.52 -0.17
CA GLU A 150 8.15 22.48 0.90
C GLU A 150 8.15 21.80 2.27
N GLU A 151 7.15 20.95 2.53
CA GLU A 151 7.09 20.14 3.75
C GLU A 151 8.26 19.16 3.83
N ALA A 152 8.60 18.50 2.72
CA ALA A 152 9.73 17.58 2.65
C ALA A 152 11.06 18.28 2.95
N GLN A 153 11.21 19.54 2.52
CA GLN A 153 12.39 20.35 2.77
C GLN A 153 12.59 20.61 4.26
N ILE A 154 11.53 20.91 5.01
CA ILE A 154 11.59 21.11 6.47
C ILE A 154 12.18 19.89 7.18
N PHE A 155 11.73 18.67 6.85
CA PHE A 155 12.31 17.45 7.41
C PHE A 155 13.76 17.25 6.96
N SER A 156 14.10 17.63 5.72
CA SER A 156 15.46 17.51 5.19
C SER A 156 16.46 18.42 5.88
N GLU A 157 16.07 19.65 6.20
CA GLU A 157 16.91 20.61 6.92
C GLU A 157 17.21 20.12 8.32
N TRP A 158 16.20 19.62 9.03
CA TRP A 158 16.40 19.06 10.37
C TRP A 158 17.34 17.85 10.35
N LEU A 159 17.18 16.94 9.38
CA LEU A 159 18.06 15.77 9.20
C LEU A 159 19.50 16.13 8.80
N ALA A 160 19.72 17.29 8.16
CA ALA A 160 21.07 17.73 7.82
C ALA A 160 21.81 18.34 9.02
N ALA A 161 21.06 18.78 10.03
CA ALA A 161 21.59 19.41 11.24
C ALA A 161 21.90 18.40 12.37
N HIS A 162 21.53 17.12 12.22
CA HIS A 162 21.66 16.06 13.24
C HIS A 162 22.27 14.80 12.63
#